data_AF-K1RJE9-F1
#
_entry.id   AF-K1RJE9-F1
#
_cell.length_a   1.000
_cell.length_b   1.000
_cell.length_c   1.000
_cell.angle_alpha   90.00
_cell.angle_beta   90.00
_cell.angle_gamma   90.00
#
_symmetry.space_group_name_H-M   'P 1'
#
loop_
_entity.id
_entity.type
_entity.pdbx_description
1 polymer ?
#
loop_
_entity_poly.entity_id
_entity_poly.type
_entity_poly.pdbx_seq_one_letter_code
_entity_poly.pdbx_strand_id
1 'polypeptide(L)'
;MGWARDQKVYFVAEFSKPAKGITYLQPGEPDDSKMPRIAARYARVDFDMAEGEQLLMKVALSPVSIEGAEANLEAELPGWNFEATRLAADKAWNDELSKVRVETADDAASVSYYTALYHT
;
A
#
# COMPACT_ATOMS: atom_id res chain seq x y z
N MET A 1 6.09 15.67 -16.35
CA MET A 1 5.64 17.05 -16.06
C MET A 1 4.60 16.97 -14.96
N GLY A 2 5.00 17.18 -13.71
CA GLY A 2 4.12 17.12 -12.53
C GLY A 2 3.54 18.50 -12.23
N TRP A 3 2.24 18.57 -11.91
CA TRP A 3 1.45 19.79 -11.79
C TRP A 3 1.61 20.53 -10.44
N ALA A 4 2.34 19.97 -9.48
CA ALA A 4 2.63 20.59 -8.19
C ALA A 4 4.14 20.68 -7.94
N ARG A 5 4.61 21.84 -7.45
CA ARG A 5 6.04 22.20 -7.32
C ARG A 5 6.80 21.44 -6.22
N ASP A 6 6.11 20.82 -5.27
CA ASP A 6 6.71 20.00 -4.21
C ASP A 6 5.78 18.81 -3.90
N GLN A 7 5.99 17.68 -4.58
CA GLN A 7 5.25 16.44 -4.31
C GLN A 7 6.13 15.52 -3.48
N LYS A 8 5.99 15.62 -2.16
CA LYS A 8 6.54 14.65 -1.22
C LYS A 8 5.48 13.60 -0.92
N VAL A 9 5.86 12.34 -1.03
CA VAL A 9 5.05 11.22 -0.59
C VAL A 9 5.88 10.49 0.46
N TYR A 10 5.35 10.45 1.67
CA TYR A 10 5.88 9.67 2.77
C TYR A 10 5.22 8.31 2.76
N PHE A 11 5.97 7.26 3.09
CA PHE A 11 5.42 5.93 3.22
C PHE A 11 6.05 5.21 4.40
N VAL A 12 5.30 4.27 4.96
CA VAL A 12 5.78 3.29 5.95
C VAL A 12 5.46 1.91 5.40
N ALA A 13 6.47 1.02 5.44
CA ALA A 13 6.32 -0.38 5.09
C ALA A 13 6.67 -1.24 6.30
N GLU A 14 5.77 -2.14 6.67
CA GLU A 14 5.95 -3.09 7.77
C GLU A 14 5.97 -4.51 7.20
N PHE A 15 6.81 -5.38 7.75
CA PHE A 15 6.90 -6.78 7.35
C PHE A 15 6.48 -7.70 8.50
N SER A 16 5.80 -8.79 8.16
CA SER A 16 5.31 -9.78 9.13
C SER A 16 6.41 -10.58 9.85
N LYS A 17 7.66 -10.47 9.39
CA LYS A 17 8.83 -11.10 10.00
C LYS A 17 9.93 -10.06 10.25
N PRO A 18 10.77 -10.26 11.28
CA PRO A 18 11.95 -9.43 11.48
C PRO A 18 12.90 -9.57 10.30
N ALA A 19 13.37 -8.43 9.79
CA ALA A 19 14.40 -8.39 8.76
C ALA A 19 15.74 -8.85 9.33
N LYS A 20 16.47 -9.66 8.56
CA LYS A 20 17.87 -10.04 8.86
C LYS A 20 18.82 -8.87 8.63
N GLY A 21 18.49 -8.01 7.67
CA GLY A 21 19.27 -6.84 7.33
C GLY A 21 18.61 -6.00 6.24
N ILE A 22 19.08 -4.75 6.13
CA ILE A 22 18.68 -3.81 5.09
C ILE A 22 19.94 -3.31 4.39
N THR A 23 19.97 -3.41 3.07
CA THR A 23 21.04 -2.88 2.22
C THR A 23 20.49 -1.76 1.34
N TYR A 24 21.08 -0.57 1.43
CA TYR A 24 20.72 0.56 0.57
C TYR A 24 21.60 0.56 -0.68
N LEU A 25 20.99 0.57 -1.87
CA LEU A 25 21.71 0.62 -3.14
C LEU A 25 21.75 2.06 -3.62
N GLN A 26 22.94 2.52 -3.99
CA GLN A 26 23.24 3.94 -4.28
C GLN A 26 22.91 4.85 -3.08
N PRO A 27 23.48 4.60 -1.89
CA PRO A 27 23.27 5.48 -0.75
C PRO A 27 23.97 6.82 -1.02
N GLY A 28 23.23 7.91 -0.83
CA GLY A 28 23.81 9.24 -0.61
C GLY A 28 24.45 9.33 0.77
N GLU A 29 24.93 10.53 1.11
CA GLU A 29 25.55 10.76 2.41
C GLU A 29 24.52 10.58 3.54
N PRO A 30 24.86 9.87 4.63
CA PRO A 30 24.04 9.83 5.83
C PRO A 30 23.88 11.23 6.41
N ASP A 31 22.65 11.55 6.82
CA ASP A 31 22.38 12.76 7.61
C ASP A 31 22.65 12.48 9.10
N ASP A 32 23.28 13.43 9.81
CA ASP A 32 23.65 13.36 11.24
C ASP A 32 22.44 13.46 12.20
N SER A 33 21.23 13.28 11.69
CA SER A 33 20.01 13.34 12.48
C SER A 33 19.80 12.09 13.35
N LYS A 34 19.07 12.25 14.47
CA LYS A 34 18.78 11.18 15.45
C LYS A 34 18.11 9.93 14.85
N MET A 35 17.48 10.08 13.67
CA MET A 35 17.01 8.99 12.83
C MET A 35 17.73 9.11 11.49
N PRO A 36 18.78 8.33 11.23
CA PRO A 36 19.62 8.51 10.05
C PRO A 36 18.76 8.33 8.79
N ARG A 37 18.58 9.42 8.06
CA ARG A 37 17.93 9.43 6.75
C ARG A 37 18.97 9.06 5.72
N ILE A 38 18.78 7.92 5.08
CA ILE A 38 19.63 7.52 3.95
C ILE A 38 18.93 7.96 2.68
N ALA A 39 19.55 8.89 1.96
CA ALA A 39 19.11 9.25 0.61
C ALA A 39 19.46 8.09 -0.34
N ALA A 40 18.60 7.08 -0.42
CA ALA A 40 18.77 5.95 -1.33
C ALA A 40 17.58 5.83 -2.27
N ARG A 41 17.84 5.40 -3.51
CA ARG A 41 16.77 5.11 -4.47
C ARG A 41 16.18 3.72 -4.28
N TYR A 42 16.98 2.79 -3.77
CA TYR A 42 16.57 1.40 -3.58
C TYR A 42 17.06 0.89 -2.23
N ALA A 43 16.21 0.08 -1.59
CA ALA A 43 16.56 -0.70 -0.43
C ALA A 43 16.25 -2.17 -0.73
N ARG A 44 17.15 -3.07 -0.31
CA ARG A 44 16.94 -4.51 -0.26
C ARG A 44 16.78 -4.90 1.19
N VAL A 45 15.72 -5.64 1.51
CA VAL A 45 15.48 -6.18 2.84
C VAL A 45 15.59 -7.69 2.75
N ASP A 46 16.46 -8.28 3.57
CA ASP A 46 16.72 -9.71 3.58
C ASP A 46 15.96 -10.38 4.73
N PHE A 47 15.41 -11.57 4.48
CA PHE A 47 14.66 -12.37 5.44
C PHE A 47 15.13 -13.81 5.41
N ASP A 48 15.17 -14.46 6.57
CA ASP A 48 15.32 -15.91 6.65
C ASP A 48 13.95 -16.57 6.44
N MET A 49 13.80 -17.28 5.32
CA MET A 49 12.55 -17.89 4.86
C MET A 49 12.70 -19.41 4.73
N ALA A 50 11.72 -20.15 5.23
CA ALA A 50 11.60 -21.58 4.93
C ALA A 50 10.91 -21.80 3.58
N GLU A 51 11.10 -22.98 2.99
CA GLU A 51 10.39 -23.36 1.77
C GLU A 51 8.86 -23.34 2.01
N GLY A 52 8.13 -22.66 1.13
CA GLY A 52 6.67 -22.49 1.24
C GLY A 52 6.22 -21.45 2.26
N GLU A 53 7.12 -20.80 3.00
CA GLU A 53 6.77 -19.74 3.93
C GLU A 53 6.37 -18.45 3.19
N GLN A 54 5.30 -17.81 3.67
CA GLN A 54 4.82 -16.55 3.12
C GLN A 54 5.28 -15.36 3.96
N LEU A 55 5.80 -14.33 3.30
CA LEU A 55 6.10 -13.05 3.91
C LEU A 55 5.03 -12.04 3.50
N LEU A 56 4.34 -11.48 4.48
CA LEU A 56 3.40 -10.37 4.28
C LEU A 56 4.09 -9.03 4.48
N MET A 57 3.66 -8.04 3.70
CA MET A 57 4.06 -6.64 3.81
C MET A 57 2.81 -5.75 3.80
N LYS A 58 2.76 -4.77 4.71
CA LYS A 58 1.77 -3.69 4.68
C LYS A 58 2.47 -2.40 4.29
N VAL A 59 1.80 -1.54 3.54
CA VAL A 59 2.32 -0.23 3.14
C VAL A 59 1.22 0.81 3.29
N ALA A 60 1.56 1.94 3.92
CA ALA A 60 0.69 3.11 4.00
C ALA A 60 1.42 4.34 3.48
N LEU A 61 0.64 5.29 2.96
CA LEU A 61 1.12 6.54 2.39
C LEU A 61 0.60 7.74 3.18
N SER A 62 1.35 8.84 3.14
CA SER A 62 0.90 10.14 3.62
C SER A 62 1.52 11.26 2.79
N PRO A 63 0.74 12.28 2.38
CA PRO A 63 1.30 13.47 1.74
C PRO A 63 1.93 14.44 2.76
N VAL A 64 1.78 14.19 4.07
CA VAL A 64 2.14 15.14 5.14
C VAL A 64 3.43 14.75 5.85
N SER A 65 3.52 13.52 6.35
CA SER A 65 4.67 13.08 7.15
C SER A 65 4.75 11.56 7.29
N ILE A 66 5.87 11.07 7.83
CA ILE A 66 6.09 9.63 8.13
C ILE A 66 5.14 9.19 9.24
N GLU A 67 4.98 10.00 10.29
CA GLU A 67 4.09 9.72 11.42
C GLU A 67 2.63 9.62 10.97
N GLY A 68 2.23 10.42 9.99
CA GLY A 68 0.90 10.30 9.37
C GLY A 68 0.74 9.00 8.59
N ALA A 69 1.77 8.54 7.89
CA ALA A 69 1.73 7.24 7.20
C ALA A 69 1.67 6.08 8.21
N GLU A 70 2.38 6.17 9.32
CA GLU A 70 2.33 5.19 10.42
C GLU A 70 0.93 5.13 11.06
N ALA A 71 0.36 6.30 11.41
CA ALA A 71 -1.00 6.37 11.95
C ALA A 71 -2.06 5.79 10.99
N ASN A 72 -1.92 6.05 9.68
CA ASN A 72 -2.79 5.46 8.66
C ASN A 72 -2.64 3.93 8.62
N LEU A 73 -1.41 3.42 8.69
CA LEU A 73 -1.13 1.98 8.69
C LEU A 73 -1.80 1.28 9.90
N GLU A 74 -1.67 1.87 11.09
CA GLU A 74 -2.26 1.34 12.32
C GLU A 74 -3.79 1.37 12.29
N ALA A 75 -4.37 2.45 11.77
CA ALA A 75 -5.82 2.62 11.72
C ALA A 75 -6.48 1.73 10.66
N GLU A 76 -5.88 1.60 9.48
CA GLU A 76 -6.50 0.92 8.32
C GLU A 76 -6.13 -0.56 8.23
N LEU A 77 -4.93 -0.96 8.69
CA LEU A 77 -4.41 -2.32 8.58
C LEU A 77 -3.77 -2.81 9.90
N PRO A 78 -4.55 -2.96 10.99
CA PRO A 78 -4.02 -3.31 12.33
C PRO A 78 -3.50 -4.75 12.44
N GLY A 79 -3.76 -5.62 11.46
CA GLY A 79 -3.43 -7.04 11.51
C GLY A 79 -2.84 -7.58 10.22
N TRP A 80 -2.57 -8.89 10.23
CA TRP A 80 -1.86 -9.61 9.15
C TRP A 80 -2.75 -10.59 8.37
N ASN A 81 -4.08 -10.51 8.51
CA ASN A 81 -4.98 -11.40 7.79
C ASN A 81 -5.30 -10.85 6.40
N PHE A 82 -4.52 -11.27 5.40
CA PHE A 82 -4.67 -10.84 4.02
C PHE A 82 -6.07 -11.12 3.45
N GLU A 83 -6.65 -12.29 3.73
CA GLU A 83 -7.98 -12.64 3.23
C GLU A 83 -9.07 -11.76 3.84
N ALA A 84 -8.97 -11.44 5.13
CA ALA A 84 -9.90 -10.51 5.76
C ALA A 84 -9.82 -9.12 5.11
N THR A 85 -8.61 -8.62 4.84
CA THR A 85 -8.41 -7.34 4.12
C THR A 85 -9.01 -7.39 2.72
N ARG A 86 -8.79 -8.48 1.97
CA ARG A 86 -9.35 -8.67 0.63
C ARG A 86 -10.88 -8.66 0.64
N LEU A 87 -11.49 -9.38 1.57
CA LEU A 87 -12.94 -9.45 1.71
C LEU A 87 -13.55 -8.11 2.15
N ALA A 88 -12.86 -7.37 3.03
CA ALA A 88 -13.30 -6.04 3.43
C ALA A 88 -13.28 -5.05 2.25
N ALA A 89 -12.23 -5.10 1.41
CA ALA A 89 -12.15 -4.29 0.21
C ALA A 89 -13.23 -4.66 -0.82
N ASP A 90 -13.46 -5.96 -1.04
CA ASP A 90 -14.53 -6.44 -1.94
C ASP A 90 -15.92 -5.98 -1.47
N LYS A 91 -16.18 -6.06 -0.16
CA LYS A 91 -17.41 -5.55 0.42
C LYS A 91 -17.56 -4.04 0.21
N ALA A 92 -16.51 -3.26 0.48
CA ALA A 92 -16.54 -1.81 0.32
C ALA A 92 -16.83 -1.41 -1.13
N TRP A 93 -16.22 -2.09 -2.11
CA TRP A 93 -16.52 -1.88 -3.52
C TRP A 93 -17.96 -2.24 -3.88
N ASN A 94 -18.45 -3.39 -3.41
CA ASN A 94 -19.83 -3.79 -3.66
C ASN A 94 -20.86 -2.82 -3.05
N ASP A 95 -20.58 -2.29 -1.86
CA ASP A 95 -21.44 -1.28 -1.22
C ASP A 95 -21.50 0.02 -2.04
N GLU A 96 -20.39 0.44 -2.66
CA GLU A 96 -20.35 1.63 -3.52
C GLU A 96 -20.99 1.40 -4.89
N LEU A 97 -20.65 0.30 -5.56
CA LEU A 97 -21.16 -0.02 -6.91
C LEU A 97 -22.65 -0.35 -6.90
N SER A 98 -23.17 -0.94 -5.82
CA SER A 98 -24.59 -1.30 -5.72
C SER A 98 -25.54 -0.11 -5.53
N LYS A 99 -25.01 1.11 -5.32
CA LYS A 99 -25.80 2.35 -5.27
C LYS A 99 -26.50 2.64 -6.60
N VAL A 100 -25.96 2.15 -7.71
CA VAL A 100 -26.61 2.22 -9.02
C VAL A 100 -26.78 0.81 -9.57
N ARG A 101 -28.02 0.30 -9.54
CA ARG A 101 -28.35 -1.01 -10.11
C ARG A 101 -28.80 -0.86 -11.55
N VAL A 102 -28.15 -1.60 -12.43
CA VAL A 102 -28.58 -1.76 -13.82
C VAL A 102 -29.15 -3.16 -13.97
N GLU A 103 -30.42 -3.26 -14.35
CA GLU A 103 -31.04 -4.51 -14.74
C GLU A 103 -30.92 -4.66 -16.26
N THR A 104 -30.11 -5.60 -16.70
CA THR A 104 -29.94 -5.96 -18.11
C THR A 104 -29.80 -7.47 -18.24
N ALA A 105 -30.33 -8.03 -19.33
CA ALA A 105 -30.16 -9.45 -19.66
C ALA A 105 -28.82 -9.72 -20.39
N ASP A 106 -28.05 -8.67 -20.68
CA ASP A 106 -26.75 -8.74 -21.34
C ASP A 106 -25.62 -8.57 -20.32
N ASP A 107 -24.96 -9.68 -19.99
CA ASP A 107 -23.82 -9.72 -19.06
C ASP A 107 -22.65 -8.83 -19.52
N ALA A 108 -22.44 -8.67 -20.83
CA ALA A 108 -21.36 -7.81 -21.34
C ALA A 108 -21.66 -6.33 -21.07
N ALA A 109 -22.93 -5.92 -21.17
CA ALA A 109 -23.37 -4.58 -20.81
C ALA A 109 -23.20 -4.32 -19.30
N SER A 110 -23.50 -5.31 -18.44
CA SER A 110 -23.25 -5.23 -17.00
C SER A 110 -21.77 -5.02 -16.66
N VAL A 111 -20.88 -5.82 -17.26
CA VAL A 111 -19.43 -5.71 -17.04
C VAL A 111 -18.91 -4.34 -17.47
N SER A 112 -19.32 -3.87 -18.65
CA SER A 112 -18.91 -2.56 -19.18
C SER A 112 -19.35 -1.42 -18.24
N TYR A 113 -20.58 -1.47 -17.75
CA TYR A 113 -21.13 -0.47 -16.84
C TYR A 113 -20.38 -0.39 -15.50
N TYR A 114 -20.19 -1.52 -14.82
CA TYR A 114 -19.49 -1.54 -13.52
C TYR A 114 -17.99 -1.23 -13.66
N THR A 115 -17.36 -1.59 -14.78
CA THR A 115 -15.97 -1.18 -15.07
C THR A 115 -15.87 0.34 -15.26
N ALA A 116 -16.83 0.95 -15.96
CA ALA A 116 -16.87 2.41 -16.11
C ALA A 116 -17.08 3.11 -14.76
N LEU A 117 -17.97 2.59 -13.91
CA LEU A 117 -18.25 3.14 -12.58
C LEU A 117 -17.05 3.04 -11.62
N TYR A 118 -16.22 2.00 -11.73
CA TYR A 118 -14.96 1.91 -10.99
C TYR A 118 -13.96 3.02 -11.36
N HIS A 119 -14.04 3.55 -12.58
CA HIS A 119 -13.11 4.55 -13.12
C HIS A 119 -13.59 6.01 -12.98
N THR A 120 -14.76 6.27 -12.39
CA THR A 120 -15.26 7.63 -12.14
C THR A 120 -14.77 8.19 -10.81
#